data_AF-A9ZR65-F1
#
_entry.id   AF-A9ZR65-F1
#
_cell.length_a   1.000
_cell.length_b   1.000
_cell.length_c   1.000
_cell.angle_alpha   90.00
_cell.angle_beta   90.00
_cell.angle_gamma   90.00
#
_symmetry.space_group_name_H-M   'P 1'
#
loop_
_entity.id
_entity.type
_entity.pdbx_description
1 polymer ?
#
loop_
_entity_poly.entity_id
_entity_poly.type
_entity_poly.pdbx_seq_one_letter_code
_entity_poly.pdbx_strand_id
1 'polypeptide(L)'
;ANPGFPGDPSRNLPPNTYRPEDTQNYTALLAEFRKQLDRVGAETGQHYLLTIAAPAGEVNYSKIELDKIHPYLDWINVMAYDMHGTWDATGPTNFDAPLYTSPDDPSTGTDRVSVDSVITAYLNAGIPPKKLIVGIPF
;
A
#
# COMPACT_ATOMS: atom_id res chain seq x y z
N ALA A 1 -1.39 10.18 6.02
CA ALA A 1 -1.53 9.43 4.73
C ALA A 1 -2.99 9.40 4.28
N ASN A 2 -3.23 9.54 2.97
CA ASN A 2 -4.55 9.67 2.36
C ASN A 2 -5.54 8.57 2.82
N PRO A 3 -6.72 8.90 3.41
CA PRO A 3 -7.69 7.94 3.96
C PRO A 3 -8.45 7.09 2.92
N GLY A 4 -7.93 6.98 1.69
CA GLY A 4 -8.61 6.38 0.55
C GLY A 4 -9.39 7.42 -0.25
N PHE A 5 -9.87 7.04 -1.44
CA PHE A 5 -10.59 7.97 -2.31
C PHE A 5 -11.89 8.46 -1.63
N PRO A 6 -12.01 9.76 -1.33
CA PRO A 6 -13.16 10.31 -0.58
C PRO A 6 -14.41 10.45 -1.45
N GLY A 7 -14.35 10.01 -2.72
CA GLY A 7 -15.34 10.32 -3.73
C GLY A 7 -15.00 11.61 -4.47
N ASP A 8 -15.63 11.80 -5.61
CA ASP A 8 -15.61 13.06 -6.36
C ASP A 8 -17.06 13.44 -6.68
N PRO A 9 -17.66 14.33 -5.87
CA PRO A 9 -19.02 14.79 -6.10
C PRO A 9 -19.18 15.50 -7.46
N SER A 10 -18.14 16.15 -7.98
CA SER A 10 -18.19 16.81 -9.29
C SER A 10 -18.29 15.83 -10.46
N ARG A 11 -17.86 14.58 -10.23
CA ARG A 11 -17.89 13.47 -11.19
C ARG A 11 -18.89 12.37 -10.83
N ASN A 12 -19.74 12.60 -9.80
CA ASN A 12 -20.69 11.63 -9.26
C ASN A 12 -20.04 10.29 -8.88
N LEU A 13 -18.81 10.33 -8.34
CA LEU A 13 -18.09 9.15 -7.87
C LEU A 13 -18.26 9.04 -6.35
N PRO A 14 -18.85 7.94 -5.82
CA PRO A 14 -18.99 7.75 -4.39
C PRO A 14 -17.62 7.51 -3.72
N PRO A 15 -17.50 7.72 -2.40
CA PRO A 15 -16.34 7.29 -1.64
C PRO A 15 -16.15 5.78 -1.73
N ASN A 16 -14.93 5.33 -1.44
CA ASN A 16 -14.67 3.90 -1.29
C ASN A 16 -15.58 3.30 -0.22
N THR A 17 -16.31 2.24 -0.59
CA THR A 17 -17.05 1.42 0.38
C THR A 17 -16.10 0.35 0.90
N TYR A 18 -15.92 0.29 2.22
CA TYR A 18 -15.15 -0.74 2.88
C TYR A 18 -15.96 -1.41 3.99
N ARG A 19 -15.61 -2.64 4.35
CA ARG A 19 -16.22 -3.41 5.42
C ARG A 19 -15.17 -4.06 6.33
N PRO A 20 -15.50 -4.41 7.58
CA PRO A 20 -14.57 -5.10 8.47
C PRO A 20 -14.02 -6.41 7.89
N GLU A 21 -14.79 -7.09 7.05
CA GLU A 21 -14.40 -8.36 6.43
C GLU A 21 -13.37 -8.19 5.30
N ASP A 22 -13.14 -6.97 4.82
CA ASP A 22 -12.25 -6.72 3.67
C ASP A 22 -10.81 -7.16 3.96
N THR A 23 -10.36 -7.07 5.21
CA THR A 23 -9.02 -7.54 5.61
C THR A 23 -8.83 -9.02 5.27
N GLN A 24 -9.71 -9.90 5.76
CA GLN A 24 -9.59 -11.34 5.51
C GLN A 24 -9.98 -11.69 4.08
N ASN A 25 -10.97 -11.01 3.51
CA ASN A 25 -11.39 -11.23 2.13
C ASN A 25 -10.28 -10.86 1.13
N TYR A 26 -9.50 -9.82 1.40
CA TYR A 26 -8.36 -9.44 0.56
C TYR A 26 -7.28 -10.52 0.58
N THR A 27 -6.95 -11.08 1.75
CA THR A 27 -6.03 -12.22 1.85
C THR A 27 -6.55 -13.44 1.08
N ALA A 28 -7.84 -13.78 1.25
CA ALA A 28 -8.48 -14.90 0.55
C ALA A 28 -8.49 -14.70 -0.98
N LEU A 29 -8.71 -13.46 -1.43
CA LEU A 29 -8.69 -13.09 -2.83
C LEU A 29 -7.30 -13.33 -3.44
N LEU A 30 -6.24 -12.87 -2.77
CA LEU A 30 -4.86 -13.09 -3.23
C LEU A 30 -4.49 -14.56 -3.26
N ALA A 31 -4.92 -15.33 -2.25
CA ALA A 31 -4.73 -16.78 -2.21
C ALA A 31 -5.40 -17.49 -3.40
N GLU A 32 -6.65 -17.14 -3.72
CA GLU A 32 -7.37 -17.73 -4.85
C GLU A 32 -6.77 -17.30 -6.20
N PHE A 33 -6.35 -16.05 -6.36
CA PHE A 33 -5.63 -15.61 -7.56
C PHE A 33 -4.35 -16.41 -7.77
N ARG A 34 -3.51 -16.53 -6.74
CA ARG A 34 -2.26 -17.29 -6.84
C ARG A 34 -2.52 -18.73 -7.27
N LYS A 35 -3.49 -19.39 -6.63
CA LYS A 35 -3.91 -20.76 -6.95
C LYS A 35 -4.37 -20.91 -8.41
N GLN A 36 -5.17 -19.98 -8.93
CA GLN A 36 -5.66 -20.06 -10.31
C GLN A 36 -4.55 -19.75 -11.32
N LEU A 37 -3.70 -18.77 -11.03
CA LEU A 37 -2.55 -18.43 -11.87
C LEU A 37 -1.54 -19.58 -11.94
N ASP A 38 -1.30 -20.29 -10.82
CA ASP A 38 -0.44 -21.48 -10.79
C ASP A 38 -1.05 -22.64 -11.58
N ARG A 39 -2.37 -22.84 -11.50
CA ARG A 39 -3.06 -23.84 -12.31
C ARG A 39 -2.88 -23.58 -13.79
N VAL A 40 -3.18 -22.36 -14.25
CA VAL A 40 -3.01 -21.99 -15.66
C VAL A 40 -1.53 -22.09 -16.05
N GLY A 41 -0.63 -21.68 -15.17
CA GLY A 41 0.81 -21.78 -15.39
C GLY A 41 1.31 -23.22 -15.57
N ALA A 42 0.74 -24.18 -14.83
CA ALA A 42 1.04 -25.60 -15.00
C ALA A 42 0.54 -26.15 -16.35
N GLU A 43 -0.57 -25.61 -16.88
CA GLU A 43 -1.12 -25.99 -18.18
C GLU A 43 -0.33 -25.36 -19.35
N THR A 44 0.19 -24.15 -19.19
CA THR A 44 0.89 -23.40 -20.26
C THR A 44 2.42 -23.46 -20.17
N GLY A 45 2.98 -23.98 -19.08
CA GLY A 45 4.42 -24.00 -18.82
C GLY A 45 5.01 -22.61 -18.50
N GLN A 46 4.19 -21.67 -18.01
CA GLN A 46 4.61 -20.30 -17.69
C GLN A 46 4.29 -19.94 -16.24
N HIS A 47 5.11 -19.09 -15.64
CA HIS A 47 4.78 -18.49 -14.35
C HIS A 47 4.09 -17.14 -14.57
N TYR A 48 2.85 -17.00 -14.12
CA TYR A 48 2.11 -15.75 -14.18
C TYR A 48 2.30 -14.94 -12.91
N LEU A 49 2.59 -13.65 -13.08
CA LEU A 49 2.87 -12.74 -11.98
C LEU A 49 1.60 -12.32 -11.25
N LEU A 50 1.68 -12.27 -9.93
CA LEU A 50 0.70 -11.64 -9.06
C LEU A 50 1.39 -10.61 -8.18
N THR A 51 1.04 -9.35 -8.35
CA THR A 51 1.64 -8.22 -7.62
C THR A 51 0.55 -7.27 -7.15
N ILE A 52 0.86 -6.44 -6.15
CA ILE A 52 -0.05 -5.38 -5.68
C ILE A 52 0.64 -4.03 -5.65
N ALA A 53 -0.16 -2.96 -5.65
CA ALA A 53 0.25 -1.66 -5.15
C ALA A 53 -0.20 -1.54 -3.68
N ALA A 54 0.72 -1.31 -2.76
CA ALA A 54 0.43 -1.28 -1.33
C ALA A 54 0.65 0.13 -0.75
N PRO A 55 -0.15 0.56 0.24
CA PRO A 55 -0.16 1.95 0.70
C PRO A 55 1.00 2.27 1.65
N ALA A 56 1.49 3.51 1.61
CA ALA A 56 2.48 4.01 2.58
C ALA A 56 1.89 4.32 3.97
N GLY A 57 0.60 4.64 4.06
CA GLY A 57 -0.02 5.07 5.31
C GLY A 57 -0.31 3.95 6.30
N GLU A 58 0.06 4.12 7.58
CA GLU A 58 -0.21 3.16 8.65
C GLU A 58 -1.68 2.81 8.79
N VAL A 59 -2.56 3.82 8.72
CA VAL A 59 -4.02 3.65 8.77
C VAL A 59 -4.54 2.72 7.65
N ASN A 60 -3.78 2.58 6.55
CA ASN A 60 -4.16 1.76 5.41
C ASN A 60 -3.45 0.40 5.43
N TYR A 61 -2.12 0.36 5.61
CA TYR A 61 -1.39 -0.91 5.59
C TYR A 61 -1.70 -1.78 6.82
N SER A 62 -2.10 -1.18 7.95
CA SER A 62 -2.53 -1.93 9.15
C SER A 62 -3.82 -2.74 8.95
N LYS A 63 -4.59 -2.44 7.89
CA LYS A 63 -5.81 -3.19 7.50
C LYS A 63 -5.50 -4.37 6.58
N ILE A 64 -4.23 -4.60 6.25
CA ILE A 64 -3.77 -5.68 5.38
C ILE A 64 -2.97 -6.68 6.22
N GLU A 65 -3.24 -7.98 6.06
CA GLU A 65 -2.47 -9.04 6.71
C GLU A 65 -1.12 -9.24 5.98
N LEU A 66 -0.22 -8.26 6.08
CA LEU A 66 1.05 -8.19 5.35
C LEU A 66 1.88 -9.48 5.47
N ASP A 67 1.90 -10.09 6.66
CA ASP A 67 2.56 -11.36 6.99
C ASP A 67 1.92 -12.57 6.27
N LYS A 68 0.62 -12.50 5.97
CA LYS A 68 -0.13 -13.59 5.31
C LYS A 68 -0.21 -13.43 3.80
N ILE A 69 -0.17 -12.20 3.27
CA ILE A 69 -0.35 -11.98 1.83
C ILE A 69 0.95 -12.15 1.03
N HIS A 70 2.12 -11.87 1.61
CA HIS A 70 3.38 -11.87 0.86
C HIS A 70 3.79 -13.24 0.28
N PRO A 71 3.38 -14.41 0.81
CA PRO A 71 3.62 -15.70 0.16
C PRO A 71 2.89 -15.85 -1.18
N TYR A 72 1.72 -15.21 -1.34
CA TYR A 72 0.92 -15.28 -2.56
C TYR A 72 1.40 -14.34 -3.66
N LEU A 73 2.22 -13.34 -3.32
CA LEU A 73 2.66 -12.30 -4.25
C LEU A 73 4.07 -12.56 -4.74
N ASP A 74 4.33 -12.24 -6.00
CA ASP A 74 5.69 -12.21 -6.54
C ASP A 74 6.50 -11.06 -5.94
N TRP A 75 5.90 -9.86 -5.91
CA TRP A 75 6.39 -8.70 -5.18
C TRP A 75 5.26 -7.70 -4.89
N ILE A 76 5.61 -6.69 -4.09
CA ILE A 76 4.75 -5.60 -3.64
C ILE A 76 5.38 -4.29 -4.10
N ASN A 77 4.61 -3.49 -4.85
CA ASN A 77 5.00 -2.13 -5.19
C ASN A 77 4.46 -1.20 -4.09
N VAL A 78 5.34 -0.71 -3.22
CA VAL A 78 4.95 0.21 -2.15
C VAL A 78 4.80 1.60 -2.75
N MET A 79 3.58 2.16 -2.66
CA MET A 79 3.26 3.52 -3.10
C MET A 79 3.87 4.52 -2.11
N ALA A 80 5.19 4.66 -2.14
CA ALA A 80 5.99 5.46 -1.21
C ALA A 80 6.01 6.96 -1.59
N TYR A 81 4.81 7.48 -1.87
CA TYR A 81 4.51 8.84 -2.31
C TYR A 81 3.06 9.18 -1.87
N ASP A 82 2.55 10.36 -2.23
CA ASP A 82 1.27 10.90 -1.75
C ASP A 82 1.21 10.97 -0.22
N MET A 83 2.34 11.26 0.43
CA MET A 83 2.42 11.37 1.88
C MET A 83 1.77 12.65 2.38
N HIS A 84 2.01 13.75 1.65
CA HIS A 84 1.40 15.06 1.84
C HIS A 84 1.01 15.66 0.50
N GLY A 85 -0.04 16.49 0.50
CA GLY A 85 -0.56 17.04 -0.74
C GLY A 85 -1.62 18.10 -0.49
N THR A 86 -2.37 18.43 -1.54
CA THR A 86 -3.38 19.51 -1.50
C THR A 86 -4.55 19.23 -0.55
N TRP A 87 -4.75 17.97 -0.14
CA TRP A 87 -5.73 17.60 0.88
C TRP A 87 -5.38 18.11 2.28
N ASP A 88 -4.11 18.45 2.54
CA ASP A 88 -3.67 19.14 3.77
C ASP A 88 -4.01 20.64 3.66
N ALA A 89 -5.31 20.96 3.53
CA ALA A 89 -5.81 22.24 3.04
C ALA A 89 -5.40 23.46 3.89
N THR A 90 -5.15 23.27 5.18
CA THR A 90 -4.71 24.33 6.11
C THR A 90 -3.19 24.44 6.20
N GLY A 91 -2.47 23.57 5.50
CA GLY A 91 -1.03 23.43 5.62
C GLY A 91 -0.58 23.00 7.02
N PRO A 92 0.71 23.20 7.32
CA PRO A 92 1.76 23.74 6.43
C PRO A 92 2.06 22.83 5.23
N THR A 93 2.75 23.35 4.21
CA THR A 93 3.28 22.53 3.11
C THR A 93 4.26 21.49 3.64
N ASN A 94 4.30 20.31 3.04
CA ASN A 94 5.22 19.23 3.42
C ASN A 94 5.65 18.42 2.19
N PHE A 95 6.57 17.47 2.37
CA PHE A 95 7.12 16.66 1.28
C PHE A 95 6.15 15.57 0.81
N ASP A 96 6.01 15.40 -0.50
CA ASP A 96 5.21 14.33 -1.11
C ASP A 96 5.79 12.93 -0.86
N ALA A 97 7.12 12.79 -0.98
CA ALA A 97 7.84 11.53 -0.82
C ALA A 97 9.18 11.71 -0.08
N PRO A 98 9.18 12.10 1.21
CA PRO A 98 10.40 12.25 1.99
C PRO A 98 11.09 10.89 2.19
N LEU A 99 12.34 10.75 1.71
CA LEU A 99 13.11 9.50 1.89
C LEU A 99 13.27 9.14 3.37
N TYR A 100 13.58 10.14 4.19
CA TYR A 100 13.66 10.05 5.65
C TYR A 100 12.80 11.14 6.28
N THR A 101 12.33 10.90 7.52
CA THR A 101 11.59 11.89 8.28
C THR A 101 12.46 13.11 8.58
N SER A 102 11.97 14.30 8.21
CA SER A 102 12.66 15.56 8.52
C SER A 102 12.56 15.86 10.03
N PRO A 103 13.62 16.42 10.67
CA PRO A 103 13.51 16.98 12.01
C PRO A 103 12.45 18.08 12.10
N ASP A 104 12.29 18.86 11.04
CA ASP A 104 11.34 19.98 10.93
C ASP A 104 9.97 19.56 10.40
N ASP A 105 9.71 18.26 10.25
CA ASP A 105 8.41 17.75 9.84
C ASP A 105 7.33 18.21 10.85
N PRO A 106 6.34 19.02 10.42
CA PRO A 106 5.31 19.55 11.29
C PRO A 106 4.21 18.52 11.63
N SER A 107 4.20 17.37 10.95
CA SER A 107 3.20 16.32 11.15
C SER A 107 3.45 15.50 12.42
N THR A 108 2.36 14.92 12.94
CA THR A 108 2.35 14.14 14.17
C THR A 108 1.63 12.81 13.97
N GLY A 109 1.87 11.84 14.87
CA GLY A 109 1.22 10.53 14.81
C GLY A 109 1.46 9.81 13.48
N THR A 110 0.41 9.20 12.93
CA THR A 110 0.45 8.42 11.68
C THR A 110 0.65 9.26 10.42
N ASP A 111 0.58 10.59 10.53
CA ASP A 111 0.83 11.51 9.42
C ASP A 111 2.30 11.90 9.30
N ARG A 112 3.13 11.61 10.32
CA ARG A 112 4.58 11.77 10.25
C ARG A 112 5.21 10.55 9.58
N VAL A 113 5.21 10.53 8.25
CA VAL A 113 5.58 9.36 7.44
C VAL A 113 6.74 9.67 6.49
N SER A 114 7.60 8.68 6.24
CA SER A 114 8.71 8.72 5.28
C SER A 114 8.90 7.37 4.60
N VAL A 115 9.56 7.35 3.44
CA VAL A 115 9.85 6.11 2.69
C VAL A 115 10.55 5.08 3.59
N ASP A 116 11.56 5.50 4.34
CA ASP A 116 12.29 4.65 5.28
C ASP A 116 11.39 4.03 6.36
N SER A 117 10.54 4.84 6.99
CA SER A 117 9.61 4.35 8.02
C SER A 117 8.62 3.31 7.48
N VAL A 118 8.12 3.50 6.26
CA VAL A 118 7.18 2.59 5.59
C VAL A 118 7.86 1.28 5.23
N ILE A 119 9.02 1.33 4.58
CA ILE A 119 9.76 0.11 4.23
C ILE A 119 10.16 -0.66 5.49
N THR A 120 10.58 0.04 6.55
CA THR A 120 10.86 -0.58 7.85
C THR A 120 9.63 -1.28 8.43
N ALA A 121 8.44 -0.67 8.36
CA ALA A 121 7.20 -1.31 8.81
C ALA A 121 6.88 -2.59 8.03
N TYR A 122 7.04 -2.58 6.71
CA TYR A 122 6.81 -3.76 5.85
C TYR A 122 7.82 -4.89 6.12
N LEU A 123 9.08 -4.53 6.37
CA LEU A 123 10.12 -5.49 6.77
C LEU A 123 9.81 -6.10 8.15
N ASN A 124 9.39 -5.28 9.11
CA ASN A 124 9.01 -5.73 10.45
C ASN A 124 7.77 -6.64 10.44
N ALA A 125 6.89 -6.49 9.43
CA ALA A 125 5.78 -7.40 9.19
C ALA A 125 6.20 -8.76 8.57
N GLY A 126 7.50 -8.97 8.34
CA GLY A 126 8.05 -10.24 7.85
C GLY A 126 8.19 -10.34 6.33
N ILE A 127 7.92 -9.27 5.58
CA ILE A 127 8.03 -9.31 4.12
C ILE A 127 9.52 -9.38 3.72
N PRO A 128 9.93 -10.35 2.88
CA PRO A 128 11.31 -10.43 2.42
C PRO A 128 11.72 -9.16 1.64
N PRO A 129 12.90 -8.56 1.88
CA PRO A 129 13.34 -7.33 1.20
C PRO A 129 13.27 -7.42 -0.33
N LYS A 130 13.61 -8.58 -0.90
CA LYS A 130 13.56 -8.82 -2.35
C LYS A 130 12.16 -8.77 -2.98
N LYS A 131 11.10 -8.76 -2.16
CA LYS A 131 9.70 -8.63 -2.60
C LYS A 131 9.17 -7.20 -2.45
N LEU A 132 9.97 -6.24 -1.98
CA LEU A 132 9.55 -4.85 -1.83
C LEU A 132 10.16 -3.98 -2.93
N ILE A 133 9.30 -3.34 -3.72
CA ILE A 133 9.68 -2.37 -4.75
C ILE A 133 9.23 -0.98 -4.27
N VAL A 134 10.18 -0.05 -4.13
CA VAL A 134 9.91 1.32 -3.68
C VAL A 134 9.40 2.15 -4.86
N GLY A 135 8.19 2.70 -4.75
CA GLY A 135 7.64 3.63 -5.73
C GLY A 135 8.27 5.03 -5.65
N ILE A 136 8.45 5.68 -6.81
CA ILE A 136 9.01 7.03 -6.93
C ILE A 136 8.05 7.89 -7.78
N PRO A 137 7.63 9.09 -7.32
CA PRO A 137 6.75 9.99 -8.08
C PRO A 137 7.54 10.79 -9.13
N PHE A 138 6.96 11.01 -10.32
CA PHE A 138 7.56 11.67 -11.50
C PHE A 138 6.83 12.93 -11.95
#